data_AF-A0A453LTH3-F1
#
_entry.id   AF-A0A453LTH3-F1
#
_cell.length_a   1.000
_cell.length_b   1.000
_cell.length_c   1.000
_cell.angle_alpha   90.00
_cell.angle_beta   90.00
_cell.angle_gamma   90.00
#
_symmetry.space_group_name_H-M   'P 1'
#
loop_
_entity.id
_entity.type
_entity.pdbx_description
1 polymer ?
#
loop_
_entity_poly.entity_id
_entity_poly.type
_entity_poly.pdbx_seq_one_letter_code
_entity_poly.pdbx_strand_id
1 'polypeptide(L)'
;MLGVMASKLLARVRRLLPPLLRRHRMALLTAPAVFAALLLFWAVLGGTDADYVLYKDATKPVEDRVADLLGRMTLAEKIGQMTQIERLVATPDVLRDNFIGSLLSGGGSVPRKGATAKEWQDMVDGFQRACMSTRLAIPMIYGIDAVHGQNNVYGATIFPHNVGLGATRDPYLVKRIGEATALEVRATGIQYAFAPCIA
;
A
#
# COMPACT_ATOMS: atom_id res chain seq x y z
N MET A 1 45.62 -78.89 24.63
CA MET A 1 45.93 -77.48 24.98
C MET A 1 45.17 -76.43 24.15
N LEU A 2 44.47 -76.75 23.05
CA LEU A 2 43.76 -75.75 22.24
C LEU A 2 42.40 -75.27 22.79
N GLY A 3 41.69 -76.05 23.63
CA GLY A 3 40.35 -75.71 24.11
C GLY A 3 40.28 -74.55 25.14
N VAL A 4 41.37 -74.32 25.89
CA VAL A 4 41.40 -73.32 26.97
C VAL A 4 41.70 -71.91 26.46
N MET A 5 42.36 -71.79 25.30
CA MET A 5 42.66 -70.48 24.67
C MET A 5 41.45 -69.84 24.00
N ALA A 6 40.58 -70.62 23.35
CA ALA A 6 39.37 -70.12 22.69
C ALA A 6 38.34 -69.54 23.69
N SER A 7 38.18 -70.18 24.85
CA SER A 7 37.29 -69.75 25.94
C SER A 7 37.69 -68.37 26.52
N LYS A 8 38.99 -68.14 26.72
CA LYS A 8 39.51 -66.86 27.25
C LYS A 8 39.36 -65.70 26.25
N LEU A 9 39.44 -65.98 24.94
CA LEU A 9 39.27 -64.97 23.89
C LEU A 9 37.81 -64.52 23.77
N LEU A 10 36.87 -65.47 23.77
CA LEU A 10 35.42 -65.21 23.73
C LEU A 10 34.92 -64.44 24.96
N ALA A 11 35.45 -64.74 26.15
CA ALA A 11 35.11 -64.03 27.38
C ALA A 11 35.61 -62.57 27.39
N ARG A 12 36.76 -62.29 26.74
CA ARG A 12 37.35 -60.96 26.64
C ARG A 12 36.60 -60.07 25.64
N VAL A 13 36.14 -60.66 24.53
CA VAL A 13 35.29 -59.96 23.53
C VAL A 13 33.91 -59.61 24.11
N ARG A 14 33.28 -60.52 24.88
CA ARG A 14 31.99 -60.26 25.55
C ARG A 14 32.02 -59.14 26.61
N ARG A 15 33.16 -58.92 27.27
CA ARG A 15 33.32 -57.85 28.29
C ARG A 15 33.59 -56.46 27.70
N LEU A 16 34.12 -56.38 26.48
CA LEU A 16 34.51 -55.11 25.84
C LEU A 16 33.43 -54.54 24.90
N LEU A 17 32.48 -55.38 24.44
CA LEU A 17 31.37 -54.93 23.59
C LEU A 17 30.43 -53.89 24.24
N PRO A 18 30.02 -54.02 25.52
CA PRO A 18 29.06 -53.09 26.13
C PRO A 18 29.55 -51.63 26.24
N PRO A 19 30.79 -51.32 26.67
CA PRO A 19 31.25 -49.92 26.78
C PRO A 19 31.53 -49.25 25.42
N LEU A 20 31.92 -50.01 24.40
CA LEU A 20 32.15 -49.47 23.04
C LEU A 20 30.83 -49.07 22.35
N LEU A 21 29.77 -49.87 22.51
CA LEU A 21 28.43 -49.54 21.98
C LEU A 21 27.76 -48.36 22.70
N ARG A 22 28.16 -48.05 23.94
CA ARG A 22 27.62 -46.94 24.74
C ARG A 22 28.19 -45.58 24.34
N ARG A 23 29.47 -45.53 23.93
CA ARG A 23 30.14 -44.29 23.47
C ARG A 23 29.60 -43.78 22.12
N HIS A 24 29.21 -44.68 21.22
CA HIS A 24 28.66 -44.28 19.90
C HIS A 24 27.18 -43.90 19.95
N ARG A 25 26.39 -44.43 20.89
CA ARG A 25 24.97 -44.04 21.05
C ARG A 25 24.78 -42.59 21.52
N MET A 26 25.68 -42.07 22.35
CA MET A 26 25.60 -40.69 22.85
C MET A 26 25.94 -39.66 21.77
N ALA A 27 26.93 -39.93 20.91
CA ALA A 27 27.33 -39.02 19.83
C ALA A 27 26.29 -38.95 18.68
N LEU A 28 25.57 -40.04 18.42
CA LEU A 28 24.48 -40.07 17.43
C LEU A 28 23.19 -39.36 17.90
N LEU A 29 23.01 -39.16 19.21
CA LEU A 29 21.83 -38.48 19.77
C LEU A 29 22.02 -36.96 19.91
N THR A 30 23.26 -36.46 19.94
CA THR A 30 23.55 -35.03 20.10
C THR A 30 23.52 -34.25 18.79
N ALA A 31 23.93 -34.85 17.67
CA ALA A 31 23.95 -34.18 16.37
C ALA A 31 22.56 -33.80 15.83
N PRO A 32 21.51 -34.66 15.92
CA PRO A 32 20.16 -34.30 15.48
C PRO A 32 19.54 -33.21 16.37
N ALA A 33 19.83 -33.24 17.68
CA ALA A 33 19.32 -32.25 18.62
C ALA A 33 19.92 -30.86 18.41
N VAL A 34 21.24 -30.78 18.13
CA VAL A 34 21.90 -29.52 17.77
C VAL A 34 21.41 -29.02 16.41
N PHE A 35 21.20 -29.90 15.44
CA PHE A 35 20.66 -29.52 14.13
C PHE A 35 19.21 -29.03 14.23
N ALA A 36 18.37 -29.67 15.04
CA ALA A 36 17.01 -29.23 15.32
C ALA A 36 16.98 -27.89 16.07
N ALA A 37 17.88 -27.69 17.03
CA ALA A 37 18.02 -26.42 17.73
C ALA A 37 18.48 -25.28 16.80
N LEU A 38 19.40 -25.56 15.87
CA LEU A 38 19.84 -24.60 14.85
C LEU A 38 18.73 -24.28 13.84
N LEU A 39 17.92 -25.26 13.44
CA LEU A 39 16.74 -25.04 12.58
C LEU A 39 15.67 -24.21 13.29
N LEU A 40 15.40 -24.49 14.57
CA LEU A 40 14.49 -23.68 15.40
C LEU A 40 15.02 -22.26 15.60
N PHE A 41 16.34 -22.10 15.78
CA PHE A 41 16.99 -20.79 15.90
C PHE A 41 16.91 -19.99 14.58
N TRP A 42 17.07 -20.66 13.44
CA TRP A 42 16.89 -20.06 12.11
C TRP A 42 15.42 -19.68 11.84
N ALA A 43 14.46 -20.50 12.29
CA ALA A 43 13.03 -20.21 12.19
C ALA A 43 12.60 -19.02 13.08
N VAL A 44 13.27 -18.83 14.24
CA VAL A 44 12.99 -17.71 15.16
C VAL A 44 13.66 -16.41 14.72
N LEU A 45 14.81 -16.48 14.03
CA LEU A 45 15.54 -15.29 13.54
C LEU A 45 15.23 -14.90 12.08
N GLY A 46 14.68 -15.82 11.27
CA GLY A 46 14.40 -15.62 9.85
C GLY A 46 13.10 -14.87 9.55
N GLY A 47 12.39 -14.38 10.57
CA GLY A 47 11.15 -13.63 10.43
C GLY A 47 11.36 -12.15 10.06
N THR A 48 12.21 -11.84 9.08
CA THR A 48 12.10 -10.58 8.37
C THR A 48 11.13 -10.80 7.22
N ASP A 49 9.96 -10.14 7.26
CA ASP A 49 9.04 -10.10 6.12
C ASP A 49 9.83 -9.68 4.87
N ALA A 50 10.10 -10.64 3.98
CA ALA A 50 11.01 -10.45 2.85
C ALA A 50 10.52 -9.35 1.87
N ASP A 51 9.25 -8.95 1.99
CA ASP A 51 8.58 -7.95 1.16
C ASP A 51 8.17 -6.68 1.95
N TYR A 52 8.73 -6.43 3.13
CA TYR A 52 8.42 -5.20 3.89
C TYR A 52 8.83 -3.94 3.14
N VAL A 53 7.87 -3.02 3.00
CA VAL A 53 8.08 -1.72 2.34
C VAL A 53 7.47 -0.61 3.20
N LEU A 54 8.33 0.26 3.76
CA LEU A 54 7.94 1.25 4.76
C LEU A 54 6.85 2.20 4.26
N TYR A 55 6.93 2.72 3.03
CA TYR A 55 5.91 3.66 2.53
C TYR A 55 4.49 3.08 2.46
N LYS A 56 4.35 1.75 2.40
CA LYS A 56 3.06 1.03 2.40
C LYS A 56 2.51 0.76 3.80
N ASP A 57 3.31 0.94 4.84
CA ASP A 57 2.91 0.73 6.23
C ASP A 57 2.12 1.94 6.75
N ALA A 58 0.80 1.78 6.87
CA ALA A 58 -0.10 2.84 7.33
C ALA A 58 0.12 3.25 8.81
N THR A 59 0.90 2.48 9.58
CA THR A 59 1.23 2.79 10.98
C THR A 59 2.40 3.75 11.12
N LYS A 60 3.15 3.99 10.04
CA LYS A 60 4.33 4.87 10.05
C LYS A 60 3.97 6.34 9.90
N PRO A 61 4.77 7.25 10.49
CA PRO A 61 4.66 8.68 10.26
C PRO A 61 4.68 9.03 8.76
N VAL A 62 3.94 10.07 8.39
CA VAL A 62 3.84 10.51 6.99
C VAL A 62 5.22 10.84 6.41
N GLU A 63 6.05 11.58 7.14
CA GLU A 63 7.39 11.98 6.69
C GLU A 63 8.30 10.78 6.42
N ASP A 64 8.23 9.74 7.25
CA ASP A 64 9.00 8.51 7.05
C ASP A 64 8.56 7.80 5.77
N ARG A 65 7.23 7.71 5.55
CA ARG A 65 6.66 7.12 4.32
C ARG A 65 7.03 7.93 3.07
N VAL A 66 7.03 9.26 3.18
CA VAL A 66 7.45 10.16 2.09
C VAL A 66 8.93 9.97 1.77
N ALA A 67 9.81 9.99 2.76
CA ALA A 67 11.24 9.82 2.57
C ALA A 67 11.59 8.45 1.96
N ASP A 68 10.97 7.38 2.46
CA ASP A 68 11.13 6.03 1.91
C ASP A 68 10.64 5.93 0.46
N LEU A 69 9.45 6.46 0.15
CA LEU A 69 8.90 6.46 -1.21
C LEU A 69 9.79 7.27 -2.16
N LEU A 70 10.15 8.49 -1.77
CA LEU A 70 10.93 9.42 -2.61
C LEU A 70 12.32 8.87 -2.95
N GLY A 71 12.94 8.14 -2.01
CA GLY A 71 14.21 7.44 -2.22
C GLY A 71 14.12 6.26 -3.20
N ARG A 72 12.92 5.72 -3.43
CA ARG A 72 12.66 4.59 -4.37
C ARG A 72 12.26 5.06 -5.77
N MET A 73 11.91 6.33 -5.96
CA MET A 73 11.40 6.87 -7.21
C MET A 73 12.53 7.19 -8.21
N THR A 74 12.33 6.76 -9.45
CA THR A 74 13.04 7.26 -10.63
C THR A 74 12.71 8.72 -10.90
N LEU A 75 13.49 9.38 -11.76
CA LEU A 75 13.19 10.75 -12.20
C LEU A 75 11.83 10.83 -12.94
N ALA A 76 11.51 9.84 -13.77
CA ALA A 76 10.24 9.79 -14.50
C ALA A 76 9.03 9.73 -13.54
N GLU A 77 9.11 8.88 -12.49
CA GLU A 77 8.05 8.82 -11.47
C GLU A 77 7.90 10.13 -10.70
N LYS A 78 9.01 10.86 -10.43
CA LYS A 78 8.96 12.18 -9.77
C LYS A 78 8.28 13.22 -10.64
N ILE A 79 8.64 13.29 -11.92
CA ILE A 79 8.01 14.20 -12.89
C ILE A 79 6.53 13.85 -13.07
N GLY A 80 6.20 12.55 -13.17
CA GLY A 80 4.83 12.07 -13.26
C GLY A 80 3.97 12.54 -12.09
N GLN A 81 4.51 12.48 -10.85
CA GLN A 81 3.81 13.00 -9.66
C GLN A 81 3.52 14.50 -9.71
N MET A 82 4.38 15.29 -10.39
CA MET A 82 4.19 16.74 -10.58
C MET A 82 3.26 17.07 -11.75
N THR A 83 2.75 16.06 -12.46
CA THR A 83 1.94 16.24 -13.66
C THR A 83 0.47 15.96 -13.36
N GLN A 84 -0.36 16.98 -13.55
CA GLN A 84 -1.82 16.86 -13.56
C GLN A 84 -2.34 16.94 -15.00
N ILE A 85 -3.19 16.01 -15.41
CA ILE A 85 -3.78 15.99 -16.76
C ILE A 85 -5.31 15.99 -16.73
N GLU A 86 -5.92 16.50 -17.78
CA GLU A 86 -7.37 16.48 -17.95
C GLU A 86 -7.85 15.05 -18.29
N ARG A 87 -9.00 14.64 -17.73
CA ARG A 87 -9.57 13.29 -17.94
C ARG A 87 -9.90 12.93 -19.40
N LEU A 88 -10.04 13.89 -20.29
CA LEU A 88 -10.30 13.73 -21.72
C LEU A 88 -9.06 13.20 -22.48
N VAL A 89 -7.86 13.44 -21.96
CA VAL A 89 -6.60 12.91 -22.52
C VAL A 89 -6.08 11.71 -21.73
N ALA A 90 -6.76 11.31 -20.67
CA ALA A 90 -6.37 10.18 -19.83
C ALA A 90 -6.82 8.84 -20.44
N THR A 91 -5.88 7.91 -20.55
CA THR A 91 -6.13 6.48 -20.80
C THR A 91 -5.33 5.66 -19.79
N PRO A 92 -5.69 4.39 -19.52
CA PRO A 92 -4.92 3.55 -18.61
C PRO A 92 -3.41 3.50 -18.93
N ASP A 93 -3.07 3.44 -20.22
CA ASP A 93 -1.67 3.41 -20.67
C ASP A 93 -0.98 4.76 -20.44
N VAL A 94 -1.64 5.88 -20.77
CA VAL A 94 -1.09 7.22 -20.48
C VAL A 94 -0.80 7.39 -18.99
N LEU A 95 -1.72 6.95 -18.12
CA LEU A 95 -1.57 7.08 -16.68
C LEU A 95 -0.42 6.22 -16.13
N ARG A 96 -0.34 4.96 -16.58
CA ARG A 96 0.67 4.00 -16.12
C ARG A 96 2.06 4.34 -16.65
N ASP A 97 2.17 4.59 -17.94
CA ASP A 97 3.46 4.71 -18.63
C ASP A 97 4.15 6.05 -18.34
N ASN A 98 3.38 7.08 -17.94
CA ASN A 98 3.89 8.39 -17.55
C ASN A 98 3.83 8.66 -16.03
N PHE A 99 3.45 7.66 -15.23
CA PHE A 99 3.40 7.74 -13.76
C PHE A 99 2.61 8.94 -13.22
N ILE A 100 1.49 9.27 -13.87
CA ILE A 100 0.71 10.48 -13.61
C ILE A 100 0.24 10.56 -12.16
N GLY A 101 0.52 11.70 -11.51
CA GLY A 101 0.17 11.95 -10.11
C GLY A 101 -1.22 12.50 -9.88
N SER A 102 -1.80 13.17 -10.87
CA SER A 102 -3.12 13.78 -10.70
C SER A 102 -3.93 13.85 -11.98
N LEU A 103 -5.25 13.78 -11.83
CA LEU A 103 -6.20 14.08 -12.89
C LEU A 103 -7.10 15.23 -12.44
N LEU A 104 -7.74 15.89 -13.39
CA LEU A 104 -8.85 16.80 -13.11
C LEU A 104 -9.99 16.66 -14.11
N SER A 105 -11.17 17.08 -13.68
CA SER A 105 -12.27 17.49 -14.56
C SER A 105 -12.32 19.02 -14.62
N GLY A 106 -12.04 19.61 -15.77
CA GLY A 106 -12.33 21.02 -16.02
C GLY A 106 -13.84 21.31 -16.04
N GLY A 107 -14.22 22.59 -16.11
CA GLY A 107 -15.63 23.00 -16.20
C GLY A 107 -16.39 22.29 -17.33
N GLY A 108 -17.43 21.53 -16.99
CA GLY A 108 -18.23 20.75 -17.95
C GLY A 108 -17.59 19.44 -18.43
N SER A 109 -16.38 19.10 -17.98
CA SER A 109 -15.73 17.82 -18.29
C SER A 109 -16.31 16.70 -17.42
N VAL A 110 -17.40 16.12 -17.91
CA VAL A 110 -18.19 15.09 -17.21
C VAL A 110 -18.11 13.75 -17.96
N PRO A 111 -18.33 12.59 -17.30
CA PRO A 111 -18.36 11.29 -17.97
C PRO A 111 -19.41 11.25 -19.10
N ARG A 112 -20.60 11.79 -18.81
CA ARG A 112 -21.69 12.06 -19.74
C ARG A 112 -22.68 13.06 -19.12
N LYS A 113 -23.58 13.62 -19.93
CA LYS A 113 -24.70 14.43 -19.41
C LYS A 113 -25.60 13.57 -18.51
N GLY A 114 -25.95 14.09 -17.34
CA GLY A 114 -26.80 13.38 -16.37
C GLY A 114 -26.15 12.13 -15.78
N ALA A 115 -24.81 12.06 -15.72
CA ALA A 115 -24.11 10.98 -15.05
C ALA A 115 -24.46 10.96 -13.55
N THR A 116 -24.77 9.77 -13.05
CA THR A 116 -25.01 9.50 -11.63
C THR A 116 -23.71 9.56 -10.83
N ALA A 117 -23.82 9.71 -9.51
CA ALA A 117 -22.66 9.64 -8.62
C ALA A 117 -21.84 8.34 -8.78
N LYS A 118 -22.51 7.21 -9.05
CA LYS A 118 -21.87 5.92 -9.27
C LYS A 118 -21.02 5.91 -10.55
N GLU A 119 -21.49 6.53 -11.62
CA GLU A 119 -20.72 6.62 -12.88
C GLU A 119 -19.49 7.51 -12.73
N TRP A 120 -19.56 8.54 -11.90
CA TRP A 120 -18.36 9.30 -11.52
C TRP A 120 -17.37 8.44 -10.72
N GLN A 121 -17.84 7.68 -9.72
CA GLN A 121 -16.98 6.75 -8.98
C GLN A 121 -16.32 5.73 -9.92
N ASP A 122 -17.10 5.12 -10.83
CA ASP A 122 -16.59 4.14 -11.79
C ASP A 122 -15.50 4.72 -12.70
N MET A 123 -15.67 5.97 -13.15
CA MET A 123 -14.66 6.68 -13.91
C MET A 123 -13.38 6.89 -13.08
N VAL A 124 -13.51 7.44 -11.87
CA VAL A 124 -12.38 7.73 -10.98
C VAL A 124 -11.63 6.45 -10.59
N ASP A 125 -12.35 5.38 -10.25
CA ASP A 125 -11.78 4.07 -9.91
C ASP A 125 -11.12 3.39 -11.13
N GLY A 126 -11.65 3.62 -12.34
CA GLY A 126 -11.01 3.19 -13.58
C GLY A 126 -9.61 3.79 -13.75
N PHE A 127 -9.49 5.11 -13.55
CA PHE A 127 -8.20 5.80 -13.58
C PHE A 127 -7.30 5.37 -12.42
N GLN A 128 -7.85 5.27 -11.21
CA GLN A 128 -7.07 4.86 -10.03
C GLN A 128 -6.47 3.46 -10.21
N ARG A 129 -7.22 2.50 -10.76
CA ARG A 129 -6.71 1.15 -11.05
C ARG A 129 -5.50 1.17 -11.98
N ALA A 130 -5.46 2.06 -12.96
CA ALA A 130 -4.31 2.22 -13.84
C ALA A 130 -3.07 2.73 -13.08
N CYS A 131 -3.23 3.79 -12.28
CA CYS A 131 -2.14 4.33 -11.45
C CYS A 131 -1.60 3.31 -10.44
N MET A 132 -2.49 2.55 -9.80
CA MET A 132 -2.14 1.49 -8.84
C MET A 132 -1.45 0.27 -9.48
N SER A 133 -1.46 0.14 -10.82
CA SER A 133 -0.76 -0.93 -11.54
C SER A 133 0.71 -0.63 -11.85
N THR A 134 1.18 0.58 -11.53
CA THR A 134 2.59 0.97 -11.71
C THR A 134 3.51 0.26 -10.70
N ARG A 135 4.82 0.27 -10.96
CA ARG A 135 5.85 -0.35 -10.11
C ARG A 135 5.74 0.01 -8.63
N LEU A 136 5.48 1.29 -8.33
CA LEU A 136 5.34 1.78 -6.95
C LEU A 136 3.89 1.91 -6.49
N ALA A 137 2.91 1.74 -7.39
CA ALA A 137 1.48 1.82 -7.09
C ALA A 137 1.10 3.08 -6.30
N ILE A 138 1.60 4.25 -6.73
CA ILE A 138 1.28 5.53 -6.11
C ILE A 138 -0.12 5.95 -6.58
N PRO A 139 -1.09 6.18 -5.66
CA PRO A 139 -2.44 6.57 -6.05
C PRO A 139 -2.44 7.99 -6.62
N MET A 140 -3.22 8.22 -7.67
CA MET A 140 -3.47 9.58 -8.15
C MET A 140 -4.47 10.31 -7.24
N ILE A 141 -4.40 11.64 -7.24
CA ILE A 141 -5.42 12.52 -6.68
C ILE A 141 -6.26 13.15 -7.80
N TYR A 142 -7.58 13.06 -7.70
CA TYR A 142 -8.51 13.63 -8.69
C TYR A 142 -9.05 14.98 -8.20
N GLY A 143 -8.89 16.03 -9.00
CA GLY A 143 -9.32 17.39 -8.74
C GLY A 143 -10.58 17.81 -9.52
N ILE A 144 -11.38 18.70 -8.93
CA ILE A 144 -12.53 19.32 -9.59
C ILE A 144 -12.86 20.69 -9.00
N ASP A 145 -13.44 21.57 -9.80
CA ASP A 145 -13.96 22.87 -9.36
C ASP A 145 -15.28 22.72 -8.59
N ALA A 146 -15.24 22.26 -7.34
CA ALA A 146 -16.41 22.20 -6.45
C ALA A 146 -16.60 23.53 -5.67
N VAL A 147 -16.78 24.64 -6.40
CA VAL A 147 -16.67 26.02 -5.86
C VAL A 147 -17.95 26.58 -5.21
N HIS A 148 -19.09 25.91 -5.38
CA HIS A 148 -20.37 26.27 -4.77
C HIS A 148 -21.27 25.04 -4.63
N GLY A 149 -20.71 23.98 -4.03
CA GLY A 149 -21.22 22.62 -4.14
C GLY A 149 -20.50 21.84 -5.25
N GLN A 150 -20.87 20.58 -5.43
CA GLN A 150 -20.26 19.69 -6.43
C GLN A 150 -20.83 19.93 -7.84
N ASN A 151 -20.67 21.16 -8.31
CA ASN A 151 -21.50 21.83 -9.31
C ASN A 151 -21.39 21.28 -10.75
N ASN A 152 -20.34 20.53 -11.09
CA ASN A 152 -20.26 19.81 -12.37
C ASN A 152 -21.19 18.58 -12.42
N VAL A 153 -21.70 18.11 -11.27
CA VAL A 153 -22.43 16.84 -11.17
C VAL A 153 -23.93 17.09 -11.19
N TYR A 154 -24.63 16.32 -12.04
CA TYR A 154 -26.08 16.39 -12.12
C TYR A 154 -26.73 15.96 -10.80
N GLY A 155 -27.64 16.79 -10.28
CA GLY A 155 -28.37 16.53 -9.05
C GLY A 155 -27.61 16.86 -7.76
N ALA A 156 -26.38 17.37 -7.84
CA ALA A 156 -25.66 17.90 -6.68
C ALA A 156 -26.31 19.18 -6.15
N THR A 157 -26.16 19.43 -4.85
CA THR A 157 -26.62 20.66 -4.23
C THR A 157 -25.81 21.85 -4.75
N ILE A 158 -26.50 22.88 -5.23
CA ILE A 158 -25.87 24.12 -5.68
C ILE A 158 -26.09 25.20 -4.62
N PHE A 159 -25.01 25.62 -3.99
CA PHE A 159 -25.00 26.70 -3.00
C PHE A 159 -24.87 28.08 -3.66
N PRO A 160 -25.22 29.16 -2.95
CA PRO A 160 -24.91 30.53 -3.40
C PRO A 160 -23.40 30.69 -3.64
N HIS A 161 -23.02 31.40 -4.71
CA HIS A 161 -21.62 31.77 -4.94
C HIS A 161 -21.07 32.67 -3.82
N ASN A 162 -19.75 32.77 -3.76
CA ASN A 162 -19.02 33.34 -2.62
C ASN A 162 -19.41 34.79 -2.30
N VAL A 163 -19.79 35.62 -3.28
CA VAL A 163 -20.26 36.99 -3.02
C VAL A 163 -21.55 37.02 -2.18
N GLY A 164 -22.49 36.11 -2.46
CA GLY A 164 -23.72 35.96 -1.69
C GLY A 164 -23.44 35.39 -0.29
N LEU A 165 -22.51 34.43 -0.19
CA LEU A 165 -22.05 33.93 1.12
C LEU A 165 -21.35 35.03 1.92
N GLY A 166 -20.54 35.88 1.30
CA GLY A 166 -19.92 37.02 1.96
C GLY A 166 -20.96 37.97 2.56
N ALA A 167 -22.07 38.22 1.86
CA ALA A 167 -23.17 39.05 2.36
C ALA A 167 -23.84 38.52 3.63
N THR A 168 -23.77 37.21 3.90
CA THR A 168 -24.31 36.60 5.13
C THR A 168 -23.52 36.99 6.38
N ARG A 169 -22.23 37.33 6.23
CA ARG A 169 -21.27 37.52 7.35
C ARG A 169 -21.24 36.34 8.34
N ASP A 170 -21.58 35.13 7.89
CA ASP A 170 -21.65 33.93 8.72
C ASP A 170 -20.56 32.91 8.30
N PRO A 171 -19.36 32.94 8.93
CA PRO A 171 -18.31 31.97 8.61
C PRO A 171 -18.66 30.54 9.03
N TYR A 172 -19.55 30.34 10.01
CA TYR A 172 -19.97 29.01 10.44
C TYR A 172 -20.94 28.39 9.43
N LEU A 173 -21.81 29.19 8.82
CA LEU A 173 -22.58 28.77 7.64
C LEU A 173 -21.67 28.32 6.51
N VAL A 174 -20.64 29.10 6.16
CA VAL A 174 -19.69 28.72 5.09
C VAL A 174 -18.94 27.44 5.45
N LYS A 175 -18.59 27.22 6.73
CA LYS A 175 -18.00 25.96 7.19
C LYS A 175 -18.92 24.77 6.93
N ARG A 176 -20.21 24.85 7.30
CA ARG A 176 -21.19 23.78 7.05
C ARG A 176 -21.39 23.51 5.56
N ILE A 177 -21.32 24.56 4.73
CA ILE A 177 -21.33 24.42 3.25
C ILE A 177 -20.10 23.64 2.79
N GLY A 178 -18.92 23.93 3.35
CA GLY A 178 -17.70 23.16 3.08
C GLY A 178 -17.83 21.69 3.49
N GLU A 179 -18.37 21.40 4.68
CA GLU A 179 -18.64 20.04 5.16
C GLU A 179 -19.60 19.28 4.22
N ALA A 180 -20.72 19.91 3.83
CA ALA A 180 -21.68 19.31 2.89
C ALA A 180 -21.06 19.10 1.50
N THR A 181 -20.33 20.08 0.98
CA THR A 181 -19.64 19.99 -0.31
C THR A 181 -18.62 18.86 -0.31
N ALA A 182 -17.85 18.69 0.77
CA ALA A 182 -16.89 17.61 0.89
C ALA A 182 -17.54 16.22 0.80
N LEU A 183 -18.72 16.03 1.42
CA LEU A 183 -19.48 14.79 1.33
C LEU A 183 -19.96 14.52 -0.11
N GLU A 184 -20.48 15.52 -0.80
CA GLU A 184 -20.96 15.36 -2.18
C GLU A 184 -19.83 15.14 -3.19
N VAL A 185 -18.69 15.79 -3.01
CA VAL A 185 -17.47 15.52 -3.80
C VAL A 185 -17.03 14.07 -3.62
N ARG A 186 -17.01 13.58 -2.37
CA ARG A 186 -16.66 12.19 -2.05
C ARG A 186 -17.71 11.20 -2.55
N ALA A 187 -18.98 11.58 -2.61
CA ALA A 187 -20.03 10.74 -3.21
C ALA A 187 -19.74 10.43 -4.69
N THR A 188 -18.97 11.26 -5.37
CA THR A 188 -18.50 11.02 -6.76
C THR A 188 -17.12 10.37 -6.87
N GLY A 189 -16.53 9.93 -5.76
CA GLY A 189 -15.20 9.30 -5.72
C GLY A 189 -14.02 10.29 -5.77
N ILE A 190 -14.30 11.57 -6.03
CA ILE A 190 -13.28 12.63 -6.15
C ILE A 190 -12.74 13.00 -4.76
N GLN A 191 -11.45 13.31 -4.68
CA GLN A 191 -10.74 13.50 -3.42
C GLN A 191 -10.31 14.95 -3.16
N TYR A 192 -10.30 15.80 -4.19
CA TYR A 192 -9.77 17.15 -4.12
C TYR A 192 -10.67 18.17 -4.81
N ALA A 193 -10.99 19.25 -4.09
CA ALA A 193 -11.77 20.38 -4.59
C ALA A 193 -10.87 21.61 -4.76
N PHE A 194 -10.98 22.31 -5.89
CA PHE A 194 -10.30 23.58 -6.16
C PHE A 194 -11.07 24.75 -5.53
N ALA A 195 -11.16 24.76 -4.20
CA ALA A 195 -11.86 25.78 -3.44
C ALA A 195 -11.17 25.96 -2.07
N PRO A 196 -11.28 27.15 -1.42
CA PRO A 196 -12.02 28.34 -1.83
C PRO A 196 -11.25 29.31 -2.74
N CYS A 197 -11.99 30.13 -3.51
CA CYS A 197 -11.44 31.37 -4.06
C CYS A 197 -11.46 32.46 -2.98
N ILE A 198 -10.30 33.03 -2.67
CA ILE A 198 -10.10 34.01 -1.57
C ILE A 198 -9.48 35.33 -2.05
N ALA A 199 -9.43 35.53 -3.37
CA ALA A 199 -8.87 36.72 -4.03
C ALA A 199 -9.95 37.74 -4.40
#